data_AF-A0A4Q6C7L5-F1
#
_entry.id   AF-A0A4Q6C7L5-F1
#
_cell.length_a   1.000
_cell.length_b   1.000
_cell.length_c   1.000
_cell.angle_alpha   90.00
_cell.angle_beta   90.00
_cell.angle_gamma   90.00
#
_symmetry.space_group_name_H-M   'P 1'
#
loop_
_entity.id
_entity.type
_entity.pdbx_description
1 polymer ?
#
loop_
_entity_poly.entity_id
_entity_poly.type
_entity_poly.pdbx_seq_one_letter_code
_entity_poly.pdbx_strand_id
1 'polypeptide(L)'
;TVMDLKTDSRMHYHGADGVYAGVTSEGTLKLYWGESKIYKTASKAIKECLSSLSPFLLEIDHEGAERERDLILLSDKADLSDPVWTDALKRYFDKNSPMSTRRQYCGVALVGFDAEFYPGDGVKGVAADISAAARLEMEKWKKRTGSCLEDQKLEQIEIELFCVPLPSAEGFRKVFLSAMGLKS
;
A
#
# COMPACT_ATOMS: atom_id res chain seq x y z
N THR A 1 22.21 -18.62 -20.32
CA THR A 1 22.54 -18.40 -18.91
C THR A 1 21.51 -17.48 -18.33
N VAL A 2 20.75 -18.01 -17.37
CA VAL A 2 19.72 -17.31 -16.61
C VAL A 2 20.38 -16.18 -15.81
N MET A 3 19.77 -15.02 -15.83
CA MET A 3 20.14 -13.83 -15.06
C MET A 3 18.82 -13.15 -14.68
N ASP A 4 18.03 -13.82 -13.84
CA ASP A 4 17.97 -13.67 -12.39
C ASP A 4 17.40 -12.30 -11.98
N LEU A 5 16.07 -12.21 -12.12
CA LEU A 5 15.24 -11.15 -11.55
C LEU A 5 15.06 -11.39 -10.03
N LYS A 6 16.20 -11.59 -9.37
CA LYS A 6 16.43 -11.63 -7.94
C LYS A 6 17.79 -10.99 -7.71
N THR A 7 17.84 -9.68 -7.76
CA THR A 7 18.91 -8.92 -7.11
C THR A 7 18.32 -8.54 -5.75
N ASP A 8 18.56 -9.26 -4.64
CA ASP A 8 19.80 -9.79 -4.09
C ASP A 8 19.51 -11.04 -3.22
N SER A 9 20.47 -11.96 -3.09
CA SER A 9 20.40 -13.18 -2.28
C SER A 9 20.75 -12.95 -0.80
N ARG A 10 20.62 -11.70 -0.33
CA ARG A 10 20.69 -11.34 1.08
C ARG A 10 19.50 -10.44 1.42
N MET A 11 18.58 -11.04 2.18
CA MET A 11 17.48 -10.42 2.93
C MET A 11 16.11 -10.41 2.24
N HIS A 12 15.32 -11.42 2.61
CA HIS A 12 13.88 -11.44 2.46
C HIS A 12 13.27 -10.24 3.22
N TYR A 13 12.78 -9.24 2.49
CA TYR A 13 11.72 -8.36 3.01
C TYR A 13 10.40 -8.93 2.57
N HIS A 14 9.63 -9.43 3.52
CA HIS A 14 8.26 -9.82 3.30
C HIS A 14 7.39 -8.56 3.43
N GLY A 15 6.64 -8.18 2.39
CA GLY A 15 5.24 -7.78 2.59
C GLY A 15 4.80 -6.32 2.46
N ALA A 16 5.67 -5.36 2.12
CA ALA A 16 5.24 -3.99 1.79
C ALA A 16 5.92 -3.50 0.49
N ASP A 17 5.11 -3.09 -0.48
CA ASP A 17 5.56 -2.58 -1.79
C ASP A 17 6.13 -1.15 -1.73
N GLY A 18 5.95 -0.42 -0.62
CA GLY A 18 6.57 0.90 -0.43
C GLY A 18 6.40 1.48 0.98
N VAL A 19 7.26 2.41 1.39
CA VAL A 19 7.13 3.15 2.65
C VAL A 19 7.45 4.63 2.43
N TYR A 20 6.62 5.51 3.01
CA TYR A 20 6.80 6.96 2.95
C TYR A 20 6.52 7.59 4.32
N ALA A 21 7.21 8.69 4.64
CA ALA A 21 7.08 9.40 5.90
C ALA A 21 6.62 10.84 5.70
N GLY A 22 5.64 11.28 6.48
CA GLY A 22 5.18 12.66 6.54
C GLY A 22 5.24 13.21 7.97
N VAL A 23 5.44 14.51 8.13
CA VAL A 23 5.34 15.18 9.43
C VAL A 23 4.14 16.13 9.40
N THR A 24 3.22 15.98 10.35
CA THR A 24 2.08 16.90 10.48
C THR A 24 2.53 18.26 11.02
N SER A 25 1.69 19.28 10.88
CA SER A 25 1.95 20.62 11.43
C SER A 25 2.19 20.63 12.95
N GLU A 26 1.67 19.62 13.66
CA GLU A 26 1.78 19.43 15.10
C GLU A 26 3.05 18.64 15.51
N GLY A 27 3.87 18.25 14.52
CA GLY A 27 5.09 17.47 14.73
C GLY A 27 4.82 16.00 15.08
N THR A 28 3.80 15.39 14.48
CA THR A 28 3.59 13.93 14.51
C THR A 28 4.21 13.30 13.27
N LEU A 29 5.05 12.28 13.45
CA LEU A 29 5.60 11.51 12.33
C LEU A 29 4.60 10.44 11.91
N LYS A 30 4.08 10.55 10.69
CA LYS A 30 3.28 9.51 10.05
C LYS A 30 4.15 8.63 9.17
N LEU A 31 4.11 7.33 9.42
CA LEU A 31 4.82 6.32 8.64
C LEU A 31 3.80 5.49 7.87
N TYR A 32 3.78 5.66 6.56
CA TYR A 32 2.83 4.99 5.67
C TYR A 32 3.45 3.71 5.11
N TRP A 33 2.79 2.58 5.37
CA TRP A 33 3.10 1.28 4.82
C TRP A 33 2.23 1.02 3.59
N GLY A 34 2.85 0.90 2.44
CA GLY A 34 2.22 0.74 1.14
C GLY A 34 2.15 -0.71 0.72
N GLU A 35 0.98 -1.14 0.23
CA GLU A 35 0.79 -2.43 -0.42
C GLU A 35 -0.05 -2.28 -1.68
N SER A 36 0.27 -3.04 -2.73
CA SER A 36 -0.50 -3.06 -3.97
C SER A 36 -0.99 -4.46 -4.32
N LYS A 37 -2.29 -4.60 -4.58
CA LYS A 37 -2.90 -5.87 -4.97
C LYS A 37 -3.83 -5.71 -6.16
N ILE A 38 -3.44 -6.30 -7.29
CA ILE A 38 -4.30 -6.46 -8.45
C ILE A 38 -4.93 -7.86 -8.37
N TYR A 39 -6.26 -8.01 -8.46
CA TYR A 39 -6.97 -9.32 -8.49
C TYR A 39 -8.21 -9.26 -9.37
N LYS A 40 -8.77 -10.42 -9.70
CA LYS A 40 -10.01 -10.49 -10.50
C LYS A 40 -11.19 -9.75 -9.86
N THR A 41 -11.33 -9.77 -8.53
CA THR A 41 -12.49 -9.18 -7.85
C THR A 41 -12.07 -8.17 -6.79
N ALA A 42 -12.87 -7.12 -6.61
CA ALA A 42 -12.65 -6.09 -5.59
C ALA A 42 -12.55 -6.69 -4.19
N SER A 43 -13.46 -7.61 -3.83
CA SER A 43 -13.47 -8.27 -2.52
C SER A 43 -12.19 -9.03 -2.20
N LYS A 44 -11.56 -9.65 -3.20
CA LYS A 44 -10.28 -10.34 -3.02
C LYS A 44 -9.13 -9.35 -2.96
N ALA A 45 -9.10 -8.36 -3.85
CA ALA A 45 -8.05 -7.34 -3.87
C ALA A 45 -7.96 -6.59 -2.53
N ILE A 46 -9.10 -6.11 -2.02
CA ILE A 46 -9.19 -5.41 -0.73
C ILE A 46 -8.74 -6.31 0.41
N LYS A 47 -9.25 -7.54 0.48
CA LYS A 47 -8.92 -8.47 1.57
C LYS A 47 -7.44 -8.81 1.62
N GLU A 48 -6.86 -9.22 0.49
CA GLU A 48 -5.45 -9.62 0.44
C GLU A 48 -4.52 -8.43 0.70
N CYS A 49 -4.90 -7.23 0.29
CA CYS A 49 -4.12 -6.02 0.53
C CYS A 49 -4.11 -5.64 2.02
N LEU A 50 -5.29 -5.53 2.64
CA LEU A 50 -5.40 -5.20 4.06
C LEU A 50 -4.83 -6.30 4.95
N SER A 51 -4.98 -7.58 4.58
CA SER A 51 -4.37 -8.70 5.30
C SER A 51 -2.84 -8.69 5.20
N SER A 52 -2.26 -8.20 4.10
CA SER A 52 -0.81 -8.02 3.98
C SER A 52 -0.31 -6.86 4.83
N LEU A 53 -1.09 -5.77 4.93
CA LEU A 53 -0.75 -4.62 5.77
C LEU A 53 -0.92 -4.88 7.27
N SER A 54 -1.88 -5.72 7.67
CA SER A 54 -2.27 -5.90 9.07
C SER A 54 -1.11 -6.24 10.03
N PRO A 55 -0.20 -7.17 9.72
CA PRO A 55 0.96 -7.45 10.57
C PRO A 55 1.83 -6.21 10.82
N PHE A 56 2.08 -5.42 9.77
CA PHE A 56 2.90 -4.22 9.86
C PHE A 56 2.22 -3.07 10.59
N LEU A 57 0.89 -3.05 10.64
CA LEU A 57 0.14 -1.97 11.29
C LEU A 57 -0.22 -2.29 12.75
N LEU A 58 -0.31 -3.57 13.12
CA LEU A 58 -0.73 -4.02 14.45
C LEU A 58 0.37 -4.52 15.38
N GLU A 59 1.58 -4.79 14.87
CA GLU A 59 2.72 -5.13 15.72
C GLU A 59 2.88 -4.10 16.86
N ILE A 60 3.08 -4.59 18.08
CA ILE A 60 3.26 -3.75 19.26
C ILE A 60 4.72 -3.27 19.26
N ASP A 61 4.94 -1.96 19.39
CA ASP A 61 6.28 -1.40 19.49
C ASP A 61 7.03 -2.02 20.69
N HIS A 62 8.10 -2.78 20.41
CA HIS A 62 9.04 -3.26 21.40
C HIS A 62 10.46 -3.22 20.83
N GLU A 63 11.46 -3.26 21.72
CA GLU A 63 12.86 -3.28 21.31
C GLU A 63 13.11 -4.58 20.50
N GLY A 64 13.46 -4.41 19.22
CA GLY A 64 13.66 -5.53 18.29
C GLY A 64 12.41 -5.96 17.51
N ALA A 65 11.31 -5.20 17.53
CA ALA A 65 10.18 -5.39 16.62
C ALA A 65 10.68 -5.47 15.16
N GLU A 66 10.06 -6.33 14.35
CA GLU A 66 10.44 -6.48 12.94
C GLU A 66 10.24 -5.14 12.23
N ARG A 67 9.14 -4.43 12.52
CA ARG A 67 8.90 -3.07 12.03
C ARG A 67 10.01 -2.05 12.34
N GLU A 68 10.69 -2.13 13.49
CA GLU A 68 11.79 -1.20 13.83
C GLU A 68 13.01 -1.45 12.92
N ARG A 69 13.29 -2.72 12.61
CA ARG A 69 14.36 -3.12 11.67
C ARG A 69 14.03 -2.71 10.24
N ASP A 70 12.77 -2.86 9.85
CA ASP A 70 12.20 -2.42 8.57
C ASP A 70 12.35 -0.93 8.35
N LEU A 71 12.00 -0.12 9.35
CA LEU A 71 12.16 1.33 9.25
C LEU A 71 13.62 1.77 9.11
N ILE A 72 14.53 1.14 9.84
CA ILE A 72 15.97 1.44 9.73
C ILE A 72 16.47 1.12 8.32
N LEU A 73 16.12 -0.06 7.78
CA LEU A 73 16.53 -0.48 6.44
C LEU A 73 15.90 0.36 5.33
N LEU A 74 14.65 0.77 5.49
CA LEU A 74 13.95 1.65 4.54
C LEU A 74 14.49 3.09 4.60
N SER A 75 14.87 3.58 5.78
CA SER A 75 15.51 4.90 5.92
C SER A 75 16.89 4.97 5.24
N ASP A 76 17.61 3.85 5.17
CA ASP A 76 18.87 3.73 4.42
C ASP A 76 18.66 3.77 2.89
N LYS A 77 17.45 3.44 2.42
CA LYS A 77 17.08 3.41 0.99
C LYS A 77 16.23 4.59 0.53
N ALA A 78 15.57 5.27 1.45
CA ALA A 78 14.90 6.53 1.19
C ALA A 78 15.97 7.57 0.82
N ASP A 79 15.78 8.30 -0.28
CA ASP A 79 16.66 9.41 -0.64
C ASP A 79 16.46 10.56 0.38
N LEU A 80 17.18 10.48 1.50
CA LEU A 80 17.12 11.44 2.62
C LEU A 80 17.99 12.68 2.36
N SER A 81 18.11 13.11 1.11
CA SER A 81 18.94 14.26 0.72
C SER A 81 18.45 15.61 1.29
N ASP A 82 17.24 15.66 1.84
CA ASP A 82 16.73 16.83 2.54
C ASP A 82 17.14 16.84 4.04
N PRO A 83 17.89 17.87 4.48
CA PRO A 83 18.34 18.00 5.86
C PRO A 83 17.21 18.05 6.90
N VAL A 84 16.03 18.56 6.51
CA VAL A 84 14.86 18.65 7.40
C VAL A 84 14.32 17.25 7.69
N TRP A 85 14.26 16.38 6.68
CA TRP A 85 13.85 14.99 6.83
C TRP A 85 14.88 14.17 7.61
N THR A 86 16.18 14.37 7.34
CA THR A 86 17.25 13.68 8.07
C THR A 86 17.23 14.04 9.57
N ASP A 87 17.03 15.31 9.91
CA ASP A 87 17.03 15.77 11.30
C ASP A 87 15.75 15.34 12.04
N ALA A 88 14.60 15.36 11.36
CA ALA A 88 13.37 14.80 11.89
C ALA A 88 13.54 13.31 12.21
N LEU A 89 13.99 12.50 11.25
CA LEU A 89 14.20 11.06 11.45
C LEU A 89 15.19 10.80 12.60
N LYS A 90 16.31 11.53 12.67
CA LYS A 90 17.28 11.43 13.79
C LYS A 90 16.63 11.70 15.14
N ARG A 91 15.80 12.74 15.26
CA ARG A 91 15.09 13.08 16.51
C ARG A 91 14.00 12.07 16.88
N TYR A 92 13.43 11.37 15.91
CA TYR A 92 12.41 10.32 16.13
C TYR A 92 13.00 8.95 16.45
N PHE A 93 14.20 8.63 15.95
CA PHE A 93 14.96 7.41 16.31
C PHE A 93 15.80 7.59 17.58
N ASP A 94 15.94 8.81 18.10
CA ASP A 94 16.49 9.05 19.44
C ASP A 94 15.48 8.61 20.50
N LYS A 95 15.71 7.42 21.07
CA LYS A 95 14.90 6.80 22.14
C LYS A 95 14.80 7.63 23.42
N ASN A 96 15.63 8.67 23.58
CA ASN A 96 15.60 9.58 24.73
C ASN A 96 14.80 10.87 24.48
N SER A 97 14.35 11.11 23.24
CA SER A 97 13.55 12.27 22.89
C SER A 97 12.07 12.06 23.25
N PRO A 98 11.41 12.99 23.97
CA PRO A 98 9.96 12.93 24.20
C PRO A 98 9.15 12.87 22.89
N MET A 99 9.72 13.37 21.77
CA MET A 99 9.09 13.32 20.45
C MET A 99 9.08 11.93 19.81
N SER A 100 9.93 11.01 20.26
CA SER A 100 9.96 9.61 19.77
C SER A 100 8.65 8.85 20.02
N THR A 101 7.82 9.33 20.96
CA THR A 101 6.49 8.78 21.25
C THR A 101 5.37 9.29 20.32
N ARG A 102 5.64 10.31 19.48
CA ARG A 102 4.66 10.86 18.53
C ARG A 102 4.79 10.23 17.14
N ARG A 103 4.72 8.90 17.08
CA ARG A 103 4.72 8.13 15.83
C ARG A 103 3.33 7.56 15.60
N GLN A 104 2.84 7.72 14.38
CA GLN A 104 1.59 7.12 13.93
C GLN A 104 1.88 6.25 12.71
N TYR A 105 1.50 4.99 12.78
CA TYR A 105 1.55 4.09 11.63
C TYR A 105 0.27 4.22 10.82
N CYS A 106 0.43 4.35 9.52
CA CYS A 106 -0.64 4.52 8.56
C CYS A 106 -0.46 3.48 7.44
N GLY A 107 -1.55 3.13 6.76
CA GLY A 107 -1.53 2.26 5.59
C GLY A 107 -1.79 3.02 4.31
N VAL A 108 -1.22 2.56 3.20
CA VAL A 108 -1.61 2.92 1.83
C VAL A 108 -1.89 1.62 1.10
N ALA A 109 -3.10 1.49 0.57
CA ALA A 109 -3.55 0.29 -0.11
C ALA A 109 -3.96 0.64 -1.54
N LEU A 110 -3.23 0.14 -2.53
CA LEU A 110 -3.59 0.27 -3.94
C LEU A 110 -4.22 -1.04 -4.41
N VAL A 111 -5.51 -1.04 -4.73
CA VAL A 111 -6.21 -2.24 -5.18
C VAL A 111 -6.76 -2.07 -6.58
N GLY A 112 -6.42 -3.00 -7.46
CA GLY A 112 -6.92 -3.05 -8.83
C GLY A 112 -7.76 -4.30 -9.08
N PHE A 113 -8.88 -4.16 -9.78
CA PHE A 113 -9.78 -5.28 -10.02
C PHE A 113 -10.65 -5.16 -11.27
N ASP A 114 -11.15 -6.28 -11.78
CA ASP A 114 -12.07 -6.28 -12.92
C ASP A 114 -13.35 -5.54 -12.54
N ALA A 115 -13.83 -4.70 -13.46
CA ALA A 115 -15.10 -4.00 -13.32
C ALA A 115 -15.98 -4.21 -14.56
N GLU A 116 -17.13 -4.84 -14.35
CA GLU A 116 -18.07 -5.24 -15.40
C GLU A 116 -18.71 -4.06 -16.15
N PHE A 117 -18.68 -2.86 -15.55
CA PHE A 117 -19.20 -1.66 -16.18
C PHE A 117 -18.27 -1.10 -17.27
N TYR A 118 -17.03 -1.62 -17.39
CA TYR A 118 -16.23 -1.31 -18.56
C TYR A 118 -16.71 -2.14 -19.75
N PRO A 119 -16.86 -1.51 -20.93
CA PRO A 119 -17.21 -2.24 -22.13
C PRO A 119 -16.12 -3.26 -22.46
N GLY A 120 -16.54 -4.41 -23.00
CA GLY A 120 -15.60 -5.40 -23.52
C GLY A 120 -14.77 -4.87 -24.70
N ASP A 121 -13.74 -5.63 -25.07
CA ASP A 121 -12.76 -5.22 -26.08
C ASP A 121 -13.42 -4.72 -27.37
N GLY A 122 -13.01 -3.52 -27.81
CA GLY A 122 -13.46 -2.90 -29.05
C GLY A 122 -14.83 -2.20 -28.99
N VAL A 123 -15.52 -2.22 -27.85
CA VAL A 123 -16.81 -1.55 -27.68
C VAL A 123 -16.63 -0.18 -27.02
N LYS A 124 -17.25 0.85 -27.61
CA LYS A 124 -17.29 2.19 -27.00
C LYS A 124 -18.44 2.25 -26.00
N GLY A 125 -18.11 2.54 -24.74
CA GLY A 125 -19.11 2.81 -23.69
C GLY A 125 -19.47 4.29 -23.63
N VAL A 126 -20.65 4.58 -23.08
CA VAL A 126 -21.08 5.96 -22.78
C VAL A 126 -20.48 6.35 -21.43
N ALA A 127 -19.67 7.42 -21.40
CA ALA A 127 -18.96 7.84 -20.19
C ALA A 127 -19.90 8.10 -18.99
N ALA A 128 -21.09 8.64 -19.25
CA ALA A 128 -22.10 8.87 -18.21
C ALA A 128 -22.58 7.57 -17.56
N ASP A 129 -22.83 6.53 -18.36
CA ASP A 129 -23.32 5.24 -17.88
C ASP A 129 -22.23 4.51 -17.09
N ILE A 130 -20.98 4.56 -17.57
CA ILE A 130 -19.82 4.02 -16.86
C ILE A 130 -19.66 4.72 -15.50
N SER A 131 -19.78 6.05 -15.47
CA SER A 131 -19.66 6.82 -14.22
C SER A 131 -20.79 6.49 -13.24
N ALA A 132 -22.03 6.37 -13.73
CA ALA A 132 -23.17 6.01 -12.91
C ALA A 132 -23.03 4.60 -12.31
N ALA A 133 -22.62 3.63 -13.13
CA ALA A 133 -22.38 2.26 -12.69
C ALA A 133 -21.21 2.17 -11.69
N ALA A 134 -20.12 2.89 -11.94
CA ALA A 134 -18.98 2.95 -11.01
C ALA A 134 -19.37 3.54 -9.65
N ARG A 135 -20.20 4.59 -9.62
CA ARG A 135 -20.71 5.18 -8.37
C ARG A 135 -21.59 4.19 -7.60
N LEU A 136 -22.40 3.39 -8.29
CA LEU A 136 -23.23 2.36 -7.66
C LEU A 136 -22.38 1.25 -7.04
N GLU A 137 -21.37 0.77 -7.76
CA GLU A 137 -20.46 -0.27 -7.25
C GLU A 137 -19.57 0.24 -6.10
N MET A 138 -19.21 1.52 -6.09
CA MET A 138 -18.43 2.13 -5.03
C MET A 138 -19.08 1.95 -3.65
N GLU A 139 -20.41 1.99 -3.55
CA GLU A 139 -21.11 1.73 -2.29
C GLU A 139 -20.93 0.30 -1.80
N LYS A 140 -20.82 -0.67 -2.71
CA LYS A 140 -20.49 -2.07 -2.35
C LYS A 140 -19.04 -2.18 -1.87
N TRP A 141 -18.11 -1.50 -2.54
CA TRP A 141 -16.70 -1.52 -2.13
C TRP A 141 -16.46 -0.85 -0.78
N LYS A 142 -17.15 0.26 -0.49
CA LYS A 142 -17.13 0.91 0.82
C LYS A 142 -17.57 -0.04 1.93
N LYS A 143 -18.73 -0.69 1.76
CA LYS A 143 -19.22 -1.70 2.72
C LYS A 143 -18.25 -2.85 2.92
N ARG A 144 -17.69 -3.36 1.82
CA ARG A 144 -16.71 -4.46 1.86
C ARG A 144 -15.42 -4.04 2.57
N THR A 145 -14.98 -2.82 2.34
CA THR A 145 -13.80 -2.25 3.00
C THR A 145 -14.02 -2.16 4.50
N GLY A 146 -15.15 -1.62 4.95
CA GLY A 146 -15.50 -1.54 6.38
C GLY A 146 -15.44 -2.90 7.07
N SER A 147 -16.14 -3.90 6.51
CA SER A 147 -16.10 -5.27 7.06
C SER A 147 -14.68 -5.86 7.07
N CYS A 148 -13.86 -5.56 6.07
CA CYS A 148 -12.49 -6.08 6.03
C CYS A 148 -11.56 -5.38 7.02
N LEU A 149 -11.76 -4.09 7.29
CA LEU A 149 -11.03 -3.36 8.33
C LEU A 149 -11.35 -3.96 9.70
N GLU A 150 -12.62 -4.27 9.98
CA GLU A 150 -13.06 -4.95 11.20
C GLU A 150 -12.43 -6.35 11.33
N ASP A 151 -12.52 -7.17 10.28
CA ASP A 151 -11.94 -8.52 10.27
C ASP A 151 -10.43 -8.52 10.54
N GLN A 152 -9.73 -7.47 10.10
CA GLN A 152 -8.28 -7.33 10.26
C GLN A 152 -7.88 -6.47 11.46
N LYS A 153 -8.83 -5.97 12.26
CA LYS A 153 -8.62 -5.09 13.43
C LYS A 153 -7.92 -3.76 13.11
N LEU A 154 -8.22 -3.18 11.94
CA LEU A 154 -7.59 -1.96 11.41
C LEU A 154 -8.45 -0.70 11.56
N GLU A 155 -9.56 -0.75 12.29
CA GLU A 155 -10.57 0.32 12.36
C GLU A 155 -10.04 1.61 13.01
N GLN A 156 -8.99 1.50 13.83
CA GLN A 156 -8.34 2.62 14.51
C GLN A 156 -7.09 3.13 13.79
N ILE A 157 -6.79 2.58 12.61
CA ILE A 157 -5.59 2.90 11.84
C ILE A 157 -5.99 3.72 10.62
N GLU A 158 -5.25 4.80 10.38
CA GLU A 158 -5.43 5.61 9.19
C GLU A 158 -4.91 4.85 7.96
N ILE A 159 -5.82 4.52 7.04
CA ILE A 159 -5.48 3.80 5.81
C ILE A 159 -6.06 4.54 4.60
N GLU A 160 -5.20 4.90 3.65
CA GLU A 160 -5.59 5.44 2.36
C GLU A 160 -5.79 4.29 1.35
N LEU A 161 -7.05 3.99 1.03
CA LEU A 161 -7.39 2.93 0.08
C LEU A 161 -7.74 3.50 -1.30
N PHE A 162 -6.92 3.19 -2.30
CA PHE A 162 -7.12 3.53 -3.70
C PHE A 162 -7.72 2.35 -4.45
N CYS A 163 -9.00 2.43 -4.77
CA CYS A 163 -9.71 1.44 -5.58
C CYS A 163 -9.67 1.83 -7.06
N VAL A 164 -8.94 1.05 -7.86
CA VAL A 164 -8.78 1.25 -9.30
C VAL A 164 -9.55 0.15 -10.04
N PRO A 165 -10.80 0.40 -10.48
CA PRO A 165 -11.49 -0.53 -11.35
C PRO A 165 -10.78 -0.59 -12.72
N LEU A 166 -10.65 -1.78 -13.27
CA LEU A 166 -9.92 -2.07 -14.51
C LEU A 166 -10.82 -2.85 -15.48
N PRO A 167 -10.64 -2.68 -16.81
CA PRO A 167 -11.30 -3.55 -17.79
C PRO A 167 -10.88 -5.02 -17.64
N SER A 168 -9.61 -5.26 -17.32
CA SER A 168 -9.08 -6.58 -17.01
C SER A 168 -7.85 -6.47 -16.12
N ALA A 169 -7.91 -7.04 -14.92
CA ALA A 169 -6.78 -7.18 -14.00
C ALA A 169 -5.68 -8.06 -14.61
N GLU A 170 -6.04 -9.13 -15.32
CA GLU A 170 -5.07 -9.98 -16.01
C GLU A 170 -4.41 -9.25 -17.17
N GLY A 171 -5.19 -8.56 -17.99
CA GLY A 171 -4.68 -7.73 -19.09
C GLY A 171 -3.73 -6.64 -18.58
N PHE A 172 -4.10 -5.94 -17.51
CA PHE A 172 -3.25 -4.95 -16.85
C PHE A 172 -1.90 -5.55 -16.43
N ARG A 173 -1.90 -6.70 -15.74
CA ARG A 173 -0.65 -7.35 -15.30
C ARG A 173 0.24 -7.72 -16.48
N LYS A 174 -0.33 -8.26 -17.57
CA LYS A 174 0.44 -8.62 -18.78
C LYS A 174 1.10 -7.40 -19.41
N VAL A 175 0.33 -6.32 -19.58
CA VAL A 175 0.85 -5.06 -20.15
C VAL A 175 1.91 -4.43 -19.25
N PHE A 176 1.68 -4.43 -17.94
CA PHE A 176 2.64 -3.90 -16.96
C PHE A 176 3.96 -4.70 -16.99
N LEU A 177 3.90 -6.03 -16.95
CA LEU A 177 5.10 -6.87 -17.05
C LEU A 177 5.87 -6.63 -18.36
N SER A 178 5.14 -6.53 -19.49
CA SER A 178 5.75 -6.22 -20.77
C SER A 178 6.42 -4.85 -20.80
N ALA A 179 5.79 -3.83 -20.20
CA ALA A 179 6.36 -2.48 -20.10
C ALA A 179 7.63 -2.45 -19.23
N MET A 180 7.69 -3.32 -18.23
CA MET A 180 8.88 -3.53 -17.38
C MET A 180 9.96 -4.41 -18.03
N GLY A 181 9.77 -4.85 -19.28
CA GLY A 181 10.73 -5.69 -20.01
C GLY A 181 10.72 -7.16 -19.59
N LEU A 182 9.72 -7.60 -18.83
CA LEU A 182 9.55 -8.98 -18.39
C LEU A 182 8.62 -9.73 -19.34
N LYS A 183 9.00 -10.96 -19.71
CA LYS A 183 8.13 -11.79 -20.56
C LYS A 183 6.94 -12.31 -19.75
N SER A 184 5.74 -12.07 -20.31
CA SER A 184 4.45 -12.64 -19.89
C SER A 184 4.45 -14.17 -19.97
#